data_AF-A0A257QBD5-F1
#
_entry.id   AF-A0A257QBD5-F1
#
_cell.length_a   1.000
_cell.length_b   1.000
_cell.length_c   1.000
_cell.angle_alpha   90.00
_cell.angle_beta   90.00
_cell.angle_gamma   90.00
#
_symmetry.space_group_name_H-M   'P 1'
#
loop_
_entity.id
_entity.type
_entity.pdbx_description
1 polymer ?
#
loop_
_entity_poly.entity_id
_entity_poly.type
_entity_poly.pdbx_seq_one_letter_code
_entity_poly.pdbx_strand_id
1 'polypeptide(L)'
;EVLRQMRTNGQQIPVLILTARDGVEDRVAGLDAGADDYVTKPFELPELAARVRAFARRRAGQAQPFIEAGPLVFDTVGREVRVNGDRLSLSVRELSVLEMLMALGFGYLLDVESAA
;
A
#
# COMPACT_ATOMS: atom_id res chain seq x y z
N GLU A 1 8.29 -13.41 18.01
CA GLU A 1 7.19 -14.36 18.30
C GLU A 1 5.89 -14.02 17.61
N VAL A 2 5.32 -12.82 17.79
CA VAL A 2 4.04 -12.42 17.15
C VAL A 2 4.04 -12.67 15.64
N LEU A 3 5.04 -12.18 14.90
CA LEU A 3 5.13 -12.36 13.45
C LEU A 3 5.17 -13.85 13.04
N ARG A 4 5.99 -14.65 13.73
CA ARG A 4 6.11 -16.08 13.49
C ARG A 4 4.77 -16.79 13.66
N GLN A 5 4.01 -16.41 14.69
CA GLN A 5 2.66 -16.93 14.93
C GLN A 5 1.66 -16.49 13.86
N MET A 6 1.70 -15.23 13.41
CA MET A 6 0.88 -14.75 12.29
C MET A 6 1.12 -15.56 11.02
N ARG A 7 2.39 -15.81 10.67
CA ARG A 7 2.75 -16.62 9.50
C ARG A 7 2.34 -18.09 9.65
N THR A 8 2.52 -18.68 10.83
CA THR A 8 2.07 -20.05 11.11
C THR A 8 0.55 -20.19 10.96
N ASN A 9 -0.21 -19.14 11.30
CA ASN A 9 -1.67 -19.07 11.15
C ASN A 9 -2.12 -18.72 9.71
N GLY A 10 -1.22 -18.70 8.74
CA GLY A 10 -1.53 -18.38 7.34
C GLY A 10 -1.86 -16.91 7.07
N GLN A 11 -1.64 -16.01 8.04
CA GLN A 11 -1.88 -14.58 7.84
C GLN A 11 -0.78 -13.98 6.96
N GLN A 12 -1.16 -13.52 5.77
CA GLN A 12 -0.22 -12.96 4.78
C GLN A 12 -0.13 -11.43 4.83
N ILE A 13 -0.58 -10.80 5.92
CA ILE A 13 -0.61 -9.33 6.06
C ILE A 13 0.84 -8.80 5.99
N PRO A 14 1.15 -7.73 5.25
CA PRO A 14 2.50 -7.20 5.19
C PRO A 14 2.92 -6.67 6.56
N VAL A 15 4.14 -6.99 6.99
CA VAL A 15 4.68 -6.57 8.28
C VAL A 15 5.99 -5.83 8.09
N LEU A 16 5.99 -4.59 8.56
CA LEU A 16 7.17 -3.72 8.65
C LEU A 16 7.65 -3.69 10.10
N ILE A 17 8.90 -4.07 10.35
CA ILE A 17 9.49 -4.01 11.70
C ILE A 17 10.15 -2.63 11.91
N LEU A 18 9.76 -1.92 12.97
CA LEU A 18 10.37 -0.66 13.41
C LEU A 18 11.04 -0.86 14.77
N THR A 19 12.34 -0.61 14.86
CA THR A 19 13.12 -1.02 16.05
C THR A 19 14.31 -0.10 16.32
N ALA A 20 14.78 -0.03 17.56
CA ALA A 20 16.04 0.64 17.90
C ALA A 20 17.27 -0.28 17.77
N ARG A 21 17.05 -1.57 17.46
CA ARG A 21 18.13 -2.54 17.23
C ARG A 21 18.65 -2.38 15.81
N ASP A 22 19.91 -2.04 15.66
CA ASP A 22 20.56 -1.74 14.38
C ASP A 22 21.58 -2.79 13.94
N GLY A 23 21.73 -3.87 14.73
CA GLY A 23 22.55 -5.02 14.40
C GLY A 23 22.10 -5.74 13.13
N VAL A 24 23.06 -6.13 12.29
CA VAL A 24 22.80 -6.91 11.08
C VAL A 24 22.10 -8.23 11.41
N GLU A 25 22.50 -8.88 12.52
CA GLU A 25 21.88 -10.13 12.98
C GLU A 25 20.40 -9.95 13.34
N ASP A 26 20.03 -8.87 14.03
CA ASP A 26 18.63 -8.57 14.36
C ASP A 26 17.79 -8.29 13.10
N ARG A 27 18.38 -7.65 12.09
CA ARG A 27 17.73 -7.40 10.81
C ARG A 27 17.47 -8.70 10.06
N VAL A 28 18.48 -9.55 9.94
CA VAL A 28 18.39 -10.86 9.28
C VAL A 28 17.34 -11.72 9.98
N ALA A 29 17.40 -11.82 11.31
CA ALA A 29 16.42 -12.58 12.09
C ALA A 29 14.98 -12.05 11.91
N GLY A 30 14.80 -10.74 11.81
CA GLY A 30 13.49 -10.13 11.55
C GLY A 30 12.93 -10.47 10.17
N LEU A 31 13.77 -10.44 9.14
CA LEU A 31 13.39 -10.79 7.77
C LEU A 31 13.11 -12.29 7.63
N ASP A 32 13.97 -13.15 8.20
CA ASP A 32 13.81 -14.61 8.20
C ASP A 32 12.55 -15.06 8.94
N ALA A 33 12.09 -14.29 9.92
CA ALA A 33 10.81 -14.52 10.60
C ALA A 33 9.58 -14.21 9.70
N GLY A 34 9.79 -13.69 8.49
CA GLY A 34 8.75 -13.38 7.51
C GLY A 34 8.30 -11.93 7.50
N ALA A 35 9.17 -10.99 7.88
CA ALA A 35 8.91 -9.55 7.76
C ALA A 35 9.19 -9.09 6.32
N ASP A 36 8.43 -8.11 5.86
CA ASP A 36 8.55 -7.56 4.51
C ASP A 36 9.58 -6.42 4.44
N ASP A 37 9.83 -5.73 5.55
CA ASP A 37 10.97 -4.81 5.75
C ASP A 37 11.39 -4.77 7.21
N TYR A 38 12.55 -4.14 7.40
CA TYR A 38 13.11 -3.81 8.69
C TYR A 38 13.68 -2.38 8.67
N VAL A 39 13.20 -1.51 9.56
CA VAL A 39 13.61 -0.11 9.65
C VAL A 39 14.09 0.20 11.07
N THR A 40 15.33 0.69 11.15
CA THR A 40 15.98 1.11 12.39
C THR A 40 15.57 2.52 12.78
N LYS A 41 15.45 2.79 14.07
CA LYS A 41 15.29 4.13 14.64
C LYS A 41 16.66 4.74 14.95
N PRO A 42 16.84 6.06 14.78
CA PRO A 42 15.86 7.02 14.24
C PRO A 42 15.68 6.87 12.72
N PHE A 43 14.52 7.26 12.20
CA PHE A 43 14.20 7.26 10.77
C PHE A 43 13.54 8.58 10.36
N GLU A 44 13.62 8.88 9.07
CA GLU A 44 12.92 10.01 8.47
C GLU A 44 11.49 9.62 8.07
N LEU A 45 10.49 10.43 8.47
CA LEU A 45 9.09 10.17 8.14
C LEU A 45 8.83 10.05 6.62
N PRO A 46 9.44 10.87 5.75
CA PRO A 46 9.31 10.70 4.30
C PRO A 46 9.79 9.32 3.80
N GLU A 47 10.89 8.80 4.35
CA GLU A 47 11.42 7.49 3.99
C GLU A 47 10.48 6.36 4.43
N LEU A 48 10.02 6.41 5.69
CA LEU A 48 9.06 5.45 6.22
C LEU A 48 7.78 5.41 5.38
N ALA A 49 7.24 6.59 5.04
CA ALA A 49 6.04 6.69 4.21
C ALA A 49 6.26 6.10 2.81
N ALA A 50 7.44 6.29 2.21
CA ALA A 50 7.77 5.68 0.92
C ALA A 50 7.82 4.14 0.99
N ARG A 51 8.41 3.58 2.05
CA ARG A 51 8.45 2.12 2.30
C ARG A 51 7.05 1.54 2.49
N VAL A 52 6.21 2.17 3.30
CA VAL A 52 4.80 1.76 3.50
C VAL A 52 4.03 1.74 2.18
N ARG A 53 4.14 2.80 1.36
CA ARG A 53 3.52 2.83 0.02
C ARG A 53 4.02 1.69 -0.88
N ALA A 54 5.32 1.38 -0.83
CA ALA A 54 5.89 0.27 -1.61
C ALA A 54 5.31 -1.10 -1.21
N PHE A 55 5.03 -1.33 0.08
CA PHE A 55 4.36 -2.57 0.54
C PHE A 55 2.94 -2.71 0.05
N ALA A 56 2.16 -1.63 0.13
CA ALA A 56 0.78 -1.61 -0.34
C ALA A 56 0.70 -2.00 -1.83
N ARG A 57 1.61 -1.48 -2.66
CA ARG A 57 1.68 -1.78 -4.10
C ARG A 57 1.95 -3.25 -4.42
N ARG A 58 2.96 -3.87 -3.79
CA ARG A 58 3.33 -5.28 -4.04
C ARG A 58 2.19 -6.24 -3.76
N ARG A 59 1.37 -5.97 -2.75
CA ARG A 59 0.26 -6.85 -2.36
C ARG A 59 -0.93 -6.79 -3.32
N ALA A 60 -1.13 -5.65 -3.99
CA ALA A 60 -2.14 -5.50 -5.04
C ALA A 60 -1.73 -6.18 -6.36
N GLY A 61 -0.54 -6.81 -6.44
CA GLY A 61 0.05 -7.29 -7.70
C GLY A 61 0.49 -6.14 -8.63
N GLN A 62 0.36 -4.90 -8.19
CA GLN A 62 0.65 -3.68 -8.94
C GLN A 62 2.13 -3.32 -8.68
N ALA A 63 3.06 -3.92 -9.43
CA ALA A 63 4.46 -3.50 -9.40
C ALA A 63 4.64 -2.06 -9.91
N GLN A 64 3.67 -1.57 -10.69
CA GLN A 64 3.66 -0.23 -11.24
C GLN A 64 3.00 0.76 -10.26
N PRO A 65 3.45 2.02 -10.19
CA PRO A 65 2.84 3.05 -9.35
C PRO A 65 1.47 3.52 -9.87
N PHE A 66 0.99 2.93 -10.95
CA PHE A 66 -0.27 3.26 -11.61
C PHE A 66 -1.29 2.15 -11.38
N ILE A 67 -2.53 2.52 -11.04
CA ILE A 67 -3.68 1.62 -11.12
C ILE A 67 -4.46 2.03 -12.36
N GLU A 68 -4.68 1.08 -13.27
CA GLU A 68 -5.39 1.31 -14.53
C GLU A 68 -6.78 0.68 -14.49
N ALA A 69 -7.78 1.42 -14.97
CA ALA A 69 -9.16 0.96 -15.14
C ALA A 69 -9.76 1.57 -16.41
N GLY A 70 -9.64 0.86 -17.52
CA GLY A 70 -10.05 1.39 -18.83
C GLY A 70 -9.29 2.69 -19.16
N PRO A 71 -9.98 3.81 -19.46
CA PRO A 71 -9.32 5.07 -19.78
C PRO A 71 -8.74 5.80 -18.56
N LEU A 72 -8.99 5.30 -17.35
CA LEU A 72 -8.61 5.93 -16.10
C LEU A 72 -7.29 5.38 -15.58
N VAL A 73 -6.36 6.28 -15.25
CA VAL A 73 -5.04 5.95 -14.70
C VAL A 73 -4.85 6.73 -13.41
N PHE A 74 -4.59 6.04 -12.30
CA PHE A 74 -4.34 6.65 -11.00
C PHE A 74 -2.88 6.47 -10.58
N ASP A 75 -2.15 7.57 -10.37
CA ASP A 75 -0.80 7.57 -9.80
C ASP A 75 -0.86 7.54 -8.27
N THR A 76 -0.53 6.38 -7.69
CA THR A 76 -0.51 6.14 -6.23
C THR A 76 0.59 6.90 -5.49
N VAL A 77 1.57 7.44 -6.21
CA VAL A 77 2.68 8.21 -5.64
C VAL A 77 2.37 9.70 -5.73
N GLY A 78 2.06 10.18 -6.94
CA GLY A 78 1.68 11.57 -7.20
C GLY A 78 0.32 11.95 -6.61
N ARG A 79 -0.54 10.97 -6.31
CA ARG A 79 -1.95 11.15 -5.95
C ARG A 79 -2.69 11.99 -6.98
N GLU A 80 -2.53 11.63 -8.24
CA GLU A 80 -3.19 12.27 -9.38
C GLU A 80 -3.93 11.21 -10.21
N VAL A 81 -5.03 11.62 -10.85
CA VAL A 81 -5.79 10.78 -11.77
C VAL A 81 -5.81 11.42 -13.15
N ARG A 82 -5.75 10.57 -14.18
CA ARG A 82 -5.92 10.95 -15.58
C ARG A 82 -7.04 10.13 -16.21
N VAL A 83 -7.79 10.73 -17.13
CA VAL A 83 -8.76 10.07 -17.99
C VAL A 83 -8.39 10.36 -19.43
N ASN A 84 -8.17 9.34 -20.24
CA ASN A 84 -7.68 9.49 -21.63
C ASN A 84 -6.38 10.33 -21.72
N GLY A 85 -5.54 10.28 -20.69
CA GLY A 85 -4.29 11.05 -20.60
C GLY A 85 -4.42 12.46 -20.03
N ASP A 86 -5.64 13.00 -19.92
CA ASP A 86 -5.89 14.32 -19.36
C ASP A 86 -6.06 14.28 -17.84
N ARG A 87 -5.41 15.20 -17.13
CA ARG A 87 -5.49 15.29 -15.66
C ARG A 87 -6.92 15.65 -15.23
N LEU A 88 -7.52 14.81 -14.40
CA LEU A 88 -8.79 15.10 -13.74
C LEU A 88 -8.50 15.71 -12.37
N SER A 89 -8.97 16.94 -12.15
CA SER A 89 -8.82 17.63 -10.87
C SER A 89 -9.91 17.16 -9.89
N LEU A 90 -9.52 16.41 -8.88
CA LEU A 90 -10.39 15.93 -7.81
C LEU A 90 -9.94 16.52 -6.47
N SER A 91 -10.89 16.68 -5.55
CA SER A 91 -10.57 16.99 -4.16
C SER A 91 -9.81 15.82 -3.50
N VAL A 92 -9.14 16.10 -2.38
CA VAL A 92 -8.41 15.08 -1.61
C VAL A 92 -9.33 13.92 -1.18
N ARG A 93 -10.60 14.22 -0.86
CA ARG A 93 -11.58 13.20 -0.46
C ARG A 93 -11.95 12.30 -1.64
N GLU A 94 -12.28 12.89 -2.79
CA GLU A 94 -12.62 12.15 -4.01
C GLU A 94 -11.45 11.27 -4.48
N LEU A 95 -10.22 11.79 -4.45
CA LEU A 95 -9.01 11.01 -4.74
C LEU A 95 -8.86 9.81 -3.80
N SER A 96 -9.12 9.99 -2.50
CA SER A 96 -8.96 8.91 -1.51
C SER A 96 -10.01 7.82 -1.71
N VAL A 97 -11.25 8.19 -2.02
CA VAL A 97 -12.33 7.23 -2.33
C VAL A 97 -12.01 6.48 -3.62
N LEU A 98 -11.59 7.19 -4.67
CA LEU A 98 -11.23 6.59 -5.94
C LEU A 98 -10.05 5.61 -5.81
N GLU A 99 -8.99 6.00 -5.10
CA GLU A 99 -7.83 5.14 -4.82
C GLU A 99 -8.26 3.82 -4.16
N MET A 100 -9.15 3.88 -3.16
CA MET A 100 -9.68 2.67 -2.51
C MET A 100 -10.50 1.80 -3.47
N LEU A 101 -11.40 2.40 -4.25
CA LEU A 101 -12.23 1.67 -5.22
C LEU A 101 -11.38 0.96 -6.26
N MET A 102 -10.35 1.63 -6.76
CA MET A 102 -9.43 1.08 -7.76
C MET A 102 -8.52 0.00 -7.17
N ALA A 103 -8.05 0.16 -5.94
CA ALA A 103 -7.19 -0.81 -5.26
C ALA A 103 -7.92 -2.12 -4.90
N LEU A 104 -9.24 -2.08 -4.70
CA LEU A 104 -10.04 -3.27 -4.39
C LEU A 104 -10.36 -4.14 -5.62
N GLY A 105 -10.08 -3.66 -6.83
CA GLY A 105 -10.47 -4.31 -8.09
C GLY A 105 -11.98 -4.18 -8.29
N PHE A 106 -12.39 -3.48 -9.35
CA PHE A 106 -13.80 -3.24 -9.67
C PHE A 106 -14.60 -4.55 -9.75
N GLY A 107 -15.32 -4.87 -8.67
CA GLY A 107 -16.23 -6.03 -8.58
C GLY A 107 -17.67 -5.62 -8.32
N TYR A 108 -17.93 -4.57 -7.54
CA TYR A 108 -19.28 -4.05 -7.28
C TYR A 108 -19.21 -2.56 -6.97
N LEU A 109 -19.87 -1.73 -7.80
CA LEU A 109 -20.13 -0.32 -7.48
C LEU A 109 -21.30 -0.30 -6.49
N LEU A 110 -21.05 0.06 -5.23
CA LEU A 110 -22.13 0.40 -4.31
C LEU A 110 -22.63 1.79 -4.69
N ASP A 111 -23.75 1.81 -5.39
CA ASP A 111 -24.55 2.99 -5.64
C ASP A 111 -25.10 3.53 -4.31
N VAL A 112 -24.85 4.80 -4.01
CA VAL A 112 -25.36 5.48 -2.80
C VAL A 112 -26.61 6.32 -3.11
N GLU A 113 -27.11 6.30 -4.35
CA GLU A 113 -28.33 7.00 -4.79
C GLU A 113 -29.44 6.05 -5.29
N SER A 114 -29.23 4.74 -5.33
CA SER A 114 -30.31 3.76 -5.56
C SER A 114 -30.96 3.27 -4.27
N ALA A 115 -31.64 4.17 -3.57
CA ALA A 115 -32.78 3.83 -2.73
C ALA A 115 -33.86 4.88 -3.01
N ALA A 116 -34.84 4.47 -3.82
CA ALA A 116 -36.08 5.20 -4.06
C ALA A 116 -36.85 5.49 -2.76
#